data_AF-A0A4Q0YNY3-F1
#
_entry.id   AF-A0A4Q0YNY3-F1
#
_cell.length_a   1.000
_cell.length_b   1.000
_cell.length_c   1.000
_cell.angle_alpha   90.00
_cell.angle_beta   90.00
_cell.angle_gamma   90.00
#
_symmetry.space_group_name_H-M   'P 1'
#
loop_
_entity.id
_entity.type
_entity.pdbx_description
1 polymer ?
#
loop_
_entity_poly.entity_id
_entity_poly.type
_entity_poly.pdbx_seq_one_letter_code
_entity_poly.pdbx_strand_id
1 'polypeptide(L)' 'MKKRFNEQQIITILKEAEAGVSVKELCRKHNISDATFYTWRKKYQGMDVSDARRLKALEEENTRLK' A
#
# COMPACT_ATOMS: atom_id res chain seq x y z
N MET A 1 2.28 -1.66 -18.44
CA MET A 1 3.37 -1.96 -17.49
C MET A 1 2.79 -2.68 -16.28
N LYS A 2 3.18 -3.94 -16.03
CA LYS A 2 2.80 -4.64 -14.78
C LYS A 2 3.53 -3.97 -13.62
N LYS A 3 2.81 -3.37 -12.68
CA LYS A 3 3.41 -2.94 -11.41
C LYS A 3 3.96 -4.19 -10.71
N ARG A 4 5.22 -4.15 -10.30
CA ARG A 4 5.92 -5.29 -9.68
C ARG A 4 5.35 -5.66 -8.30
N PHE A 5 4.62 -4.74 -7.68
CA PHE A 5 3.92 -4.90 -6.41
C PHE A 5 2.48 -4.43 -6.54
N ASN A 6 1.55 -5.22 -6.01
CA ASN A 6 0.15 -4.84 -5.88
C ASN A 6 -0.04 -3.93 -4.66
N GLU A 7 -1.09 -3.10 -4.69
CA GLU A 7 -1.41 -2.17 -3.59
C GLU A 7 -1.55 -2.90 -2.25
N GLN A 8 -2.15 -4.07 -2.26
CA GLN A 8 -2.30 -4.90 -1.05
C GLN A 8 -0.94 -5.34 -0.48
N GLN A 9 0.03 -5.68 -1.33
CA GLN A 9 1.39 -6.01 -0.86
C GLN A 9 2.09 -4.79 -0.29
N ILE A 10 1.94 -3.63 -0.91
CA ILE A 10 2.51 -2.37 -0.42
C ILE A 10 1.94 -2.04 0.96
N ILE A 11 0.62 -2.16 1.15
CA ILE A 11 -0.03 -1.88 2.43
C ILE A 11 0.43 -2.87 3.51
N THR A 12 0.58 -4.17 3.20
CA THR A 12 1.12 -5.15 4.14
C THR A 12 2.52 -4.76 4.61
N ILE A 13 3.40 -4.37 3.68
CA ILE A 13 4.78 -3.96 4.01
C ILE A 13 4.79 -2.71 4.90
N LEU A 14 3.90 -1.74 4.62
CA LEU A 14 3.77 -0.55 5.46
C LEU A 14 3.25 -0.90 6.87
N LYS A 15 2.28 -1.81 6.99
CA LYS A 15 1.76 -2.30 8.28
C LYS A 15 2.81 -3.07 9.09
N GLU A 16 3.66 -3.87 8.46
CA GLU A 16 4.79 -4.53 9.13
C GLU A 16 5.74 -3.47 9.75
N ALA A 17 5.98 -2.37 9.05
CA ALA A 17 6.80 -1.27 9.59
C ALA A 17 6.12 -0.54 10.76
N GLU A 18 4.79 -0.34 10.70
CA GLU A 18 4.02 0.24 11.81
C GLU A 18 3.96 -0.70 13.03
N ALA A 19 3.99 -2.02 12.81
CA ALA A 19 4.10 -3.03 13.87
C ALA A 19 5.50 -3.09 14.53
N GLY A 20 6.44 -2.24 14.09
CA GLY A 20 7.77 -2.12 14.69
C GLY A 20 8.89 -2.85 13.94
N VAL A 21 8.61 -3.45 12.78
CA VAL A 21 9.66 -4.06 11.94
C VAL A 21 10.53 -2.96 11.31
N SER A 22 11.85 -3.17 11.30
CA SER A 22 12.77 -2.19 10.70
C SER A 22 12.54 -2.04 9.20
N VAL A 23 12.38 -0.80 8.74
CA VAL A 23 12.25 -0.45 7.31
C VAL A 23 13.40 -1.03 6.48
N LYS A 24 14.61 -1.09 7.06
CA LYS A 24 15.81 -1.64 6.40
C LYS A 24 15.70 -3.15 6.16
N GLU A 25 15.10 -3.87 7.10
CA GLU A 25 14.84 -5.31 6.95
C GLU A 25 13.73 -5.56 5.92
N LEU A 26 12.65 -4.77 5.96
CA LEU A 26 11.60 -4.84 4.94
C LEU A 26 12.13 -4.55 3.54
N CYS A 27 13.00 -3.54 3.40
CA CYS A 27 13.64 -3.22 2.14
C CYS A 27 14.47 -4.39 1.60
N ARG A 28 15.25 -5.06 2.46
CA ARG A 28 16.02 -6.26 2.08
C ARG A 28 15.13 -7.45 1.75
N LYS A 29 14.13 -7.74 2.59
CA LYS A 29 13.20 -8.86 2.45
C LYS A 29 12.37 -8.78 1.16
N HIS A 30 11.91 -7.58 0.82
CA HIS A 30 11.07 -7.34 -0.37
C HIS A 30 11.86 -6.86 -1.59
N ASN A 31 13.19 -6.76 -1.49
CA ASN A 31 14.07 -6.26 -2.55
C ASN A 31 13.61 -4.90 -3.09
N ILE A 32 13.30 -3.98 -2.19
CA ILE A 32 12.92 -2.59 -2.47
C ILE A 32 13.93 -1.65 -1.84
N SER A 33 14.06 -0.45 -2.41
CA SER A 33 14.89 0.61 -1.81
C SER A 33 14.10 1.34 -0.72
N ASP A 34 14.81 1.89 0.26
CA ASP A 34 14.26 2.80 1.27
C ASP A 34 13.47 3.95 0.62
N ALA A 35 13.99 4.57 -0.45
CA ALA A 35 13.28 5.57 -1.22
C ALA A 35 11.92 5.09 -1.75
N THR A 36 11.82 3.83 -2.19
CA THR A 36 10.55 3.22 -2.65
C THR A 36 9.59 3.06 -1.48
N PHE A 37 10.08 2.57 -0.34
CA PHE A 37 9.29 2.43 0.88
C PHE A 37 8.73 3.78 1.35
N TYR A 38 9.55 4.84 1.41
CA TYR A 38 9.08 6.16 1.81
C TYR A 38 8.14 6.81 0.78
N THR A 39 8.31 6.51 -0.50
CA THR A 39 7.36 6.93 -1.55
C THR A 39 5.99 6.27 -1.34
N TRP A 40 5.99 4.97 -1.03
CA TRP A 40 4.76 4.25 -0.70
C TRP A 40 4.15 4.74 0.60
N ARG A 41 4.96 4.96 1.63
CA ARG A 41 4.51 5.57 2.87
C ARG A 41 3.86 6.91 2.58
N LYS A 42 4.51 7.84 1.88
CA LYS A 42 3.88 9.14 1.54
C LYS A 42 2.55 9.00 0.78
N LYS A 43 2.42 7.98 -0.08
CA LYS A 43 1.23 7.76 -0.91
C LYS A 43 0.07 7.07 -0.16
N TYR A 44 0.38 6.14 0.73
CA TYR A 44 -0.59 5.28 1.42
C TYR A 44 -0.63 5.50 2.94
N GLN A 45 0.19 6.38 3.50
CA GLN A 45 0.18 6.76 4.91
C GLN A 45 -1.15 7.43 5.23
N GLY A 46 -1.84 6.90 6.25
CA GLY A 46 -3.20 7.32 6.61
C GLY A 46 -4.30 6.62 5.83
N MET A 47 -3.99 5.81 4.81
CA MET A 47 -4.96 4.87 4.23
C MET A 47 -4.90 3.58 5.05
N ASP A 48 -5.85 3.38 5.97
CA ASP A 48 -6.07 2.04 6.51
C ASP A 48 -6.50 1.11 5.36
N VAL A 49 -6.26 -0.20 5.46
CA VAL A 49 -6.66 -1.21 4.45
C VAL A 49 -8.14 -1.04 4.05
N SER A 50 -8.95 -0.47 4.94
CA SER A 50 -10.35 -0.08 4.74
C SER A 50 -10.56 1.07 3.73
N ASP A 51 -9.71 2.09 3.68
CA ASP A 51 -9.79 3.20 2.70
C ASP A 51 -9.35 2.76 1.29
N ALA A 52 -8.35 1.87 1.21
CA ALA A 52 -7.97 1.25 -0.06
C ALA A 52 -9.10 0.36 -0.63
N ARG A 53 -9.91 -0.27 0.24
CA ARG A 53 -11.15 -0.97 -0.16
C ARG A 53 -12.30 -0.01 -0.47
N ARG A 54 -12.42 1.10 0.24
CA ARG A 54 -13.50 2.09 0.05
C ARG A 54 -13.38 2.84 -1.26
N LEU A 55 -12.17 3.04 -1.78
CA LEU A 55 -11.97 3.59 -3.12
C LEU A 55 -12.55 2.67 -4.20
N LYS A 56 -12.43 1.34 -4.04
CA LYS A 56 -13.00 0.37 -4.99
C LYS A 56 -14.52 0.20 -4.84
N ALA A 57 -15.05 0.28 -3.62
CA ALA A 57 -16.49 0.21 -3.36
C ALA A 57 -17.24 1.46 -3.86
N LEU A 58 -16.63 2.65 -3.77
CA LEU A 58 -17.22 3.88 -4.28
C LEU A 58 -17.21 3.97 -5.82
N GLU A 59 -16.25 3.33 -6.51
CA GLU A 59 -16.27 3.23 -7.98
C GLU A 59 -17.34 2.24 -8.50
N GLU A 60 -17.58 1.12 -7.80
CA GLU A 60 -18.63 0.17 -8.16
C GLU A 60 -20.06 0.68 -7.88
N GLU A 61 -20.25 1.58 -6.91
CA GLU A 61 -21.57 2.17 -6.63
C GLU A 61 -21.92 3.31 -7.62
N ASN A 62 -20.94 3.98 -8.20
CA ASN A 62 -21.17 5.03 -9.21
C ASN A 62 -21.57 4.47 -10.59
N THR A 63 -21.16 3.24 -10.91
CA THR A 63 -21.49 2.58 -12.18
C THR A 63 -22.87 1.92 -12.21
N ARG A 64 -23.55 1.79 -11.07
CA ARG A 64 -24.90 1.22 -10.97
C ARG A 64 -26.03 2.26 -10.92
N LEU A 65 -25.68 3.55 -10.88
CA LEU A 65 -26.60 4.68 -10.84
C LEU A 65 -26.54 5.54 -12.11
N LYS A 66 -25.96 5.01 -13.20
CA LYS A 66 -26.18 5.50 -14.57
C LYS A 66 -27.04 4.52 -15.36
#